data_AF-A0A965ZCT2-F1
#
_entry.id   AF-A0A965ZCT2-F1
#
_cell.length_a   1.000
_cell.length_b   1.000
_cell.length_c   1.000
_cell.angle_alpha   90.00
_cell.angle_beta   90.00
_cell.angle_gamma   90.00
#
_symmetry.space_group_name_H-M   'P 1'
#
loop_
_entity.id
_entity.type
_entity.pdbx_description
1 polymer ?
#
loop_
_entity_poly.entity_id
_entity_poly.type
_entity_poly.pdbx_seq_one_letter_code
_entity_poly.pdbx_strand_id
1 'polypeptide(L)'
;MKAFKANASVIFTDATGCRVDTFVIFDSDPYTGLTHINHENLKVHADRLELHKNSACEHHMPLQDAFSFEMIRKLRDKYAAVDKTKKSTFSKISELQVFSQAS
;
A
#
# COMPACT_ATOMS: atom_id res chain seq x y z
N MET A 1 -16.23 -18.33 -7.90
CA MET A 1 -15.97 -16.99 -8.46
C MET A 1 -14.62 -16.52 -7.96
N LYS A 2 -13.82 -15.86 -8.81
CA LYS A 2 -12.64 -15.12 -8.33
C LYS A 2 -13.14 -13.92 -7.54
N ALA A 3 -12.64 -13.75 -6.32
CA ALA A 3 -12.90 -12.58 -5.50
C ALA A 3 -11.62 -11.78 -5.40
N PHE A 4 -11.73 -10.47 -5.59
CA PHE A 4 -10.62 -9.54 -5.40
C PHE A 4 -10.88 -8.74 -4.13
N LYS A 5 -9.80 -8.55 -3.36
CA LYS A 5 -9.81 -7.72 -2.16
C LYS A 5 -9.73 -6.25 -2.54
N ALA A 6 -10.30 -5.39 -1.70
CA ALA A 6 -10.12 -3.95 -1.78
C ALA A 6 -8.64 -3.61 -1.80
N ASN A 7 -8.27 -2.64 -2.65
CA ASN A 7 -6.92 -2.20 -2.94
C ASN A 7 -6.03 -3.24 -3.66
N ALA A 8 -6.58 -4.35 -4.14
CA ALA A 8 -5.83 -5.27 -5.00
C ALA A 8 -5.53 -4.61 -6.34
N SER A 9 -4.28 -4.68 -6.79
CA SER A 9 -3.90 -4.29 -8.16
C SER A 9 -4.31 -5.36 -9.16
N VAL A 10 -5.07 -4.94 -10.15
CA VAL A 10 -5.64 -5.79 -11.18
C VAL A 10 -5.44 -5.16 -12.56
N ILE A 11 -5.36 -6.02 -13.57
CA ILE A 11 -5.34 -5.64 -14.97
C ILE A 11 -6.78 -5.81 -15.47
N PHE A 12 -7.38 -4.71 -15.89
CA PHE A 12 -8.67 -4.70 -16.56
C PHE A 12 -8.46 -4.73 -18.06
N THR A 13 -9.23 -5.56 -18.76
CA THR A 13 -9.26 -5.55 -20.23
C THR A 13 -10.60 -4.97 -20.70
N ASP A 14 -10.52 -3.85 -21.41
CA ASP A 14 -11.68 -3.14 -21.92
C ASP A 14 -12.36 -3.91 -23.08
N ALA A 15 -13.36 -3.29 -23.72
CA ALA A 15 -14.05 -3.90 -24.88
C ALA A 15 -13.20 -3.85 -26.17
N THR A 16 -12.16 -3.02 -26.23
CA THR A 16 -11.28 -2.86 -27.39
C THR A 16 -10.06 -3.78 -27.34
N GLY A 17 -9.86 -4.47 -26.20
CA GLY A 17 -8.70 -5.31 -25.95
C GLY A 17 -7.52 -4.56 -25.31
N CYS A 18 -7.69 -3.28 -24.98
CA CYS A 18 -6.71 -2.51 -24.24
C CYS A 18 -6.64 -3.00 -22.78
N ARG A 19 -5.42 -3.27 -22.32
CA ARG A 19 -5.15 -3.67 -20.93
C ARG A 19 -4.78 -2.43 -20.12
N VAL A 20 -5.49 -2.21 -19.04
CA VAL A 20 -5.33 -1.07 -18.16
C VAL A 20 -4.99 -1.55 -16.76
N ASP A 21 -3.86 -1.08 -16.24
CA ASP A 21 -3.48 -1.30 -14.85
C ASP A 21 -4.37 -0.43 -13.94
N THR A 22 -5.09 -1.07 -13.03
CA THR A 22 -5.99 -0.40 -12.10
C THR A 22 -6.00 -1.09 -10.75
N PHE A 23 -6.84 -0.62 -9.84
CA PHE A 23 -7.00 -1.21 -8.52
C PHE A 23 -8.46 -1.29 -8.12
N VAL A 24 -8.74 -2.26 -7.26
CA VAL A 24 -10.07 -2.51 -6.70
C VAL A 24 -10.37 -1.46 -5.64
N ILE A 25 -11.49 -0.75 -5.76
CA ILE A 25 -11.93 0.25 -4.78
C ILE A 25 -12.66 -0.45 -3.62
N PHE A 26 -13.53 -1.40 -3.93
CA PHE A 26 -14.31 -2.17 -2.94
C PHE A 26 -14.23 -3.66 -3.24
N ASP A 27 -14.31 -4.47 -2.19
CA ASP A 27 -14.36 -5.93 -2.30
C ASP A 27 -15.40 -6.37 -3.33
N SER A 28 -15.08 -7.45 -4.05
CA SER A 28 -16.01 -8.09 -4.97
C SER A 28 -17.31 -8.45 -4.25
N ASP A 29 -18.44 -8.02 -4.81
CA ASP A 29 -19.76 -8.33 -4.27
C ASP A 29 -20.02 -9.84 -4.36
N PRO A 30 -20.27 -10.55 -3.25
CA PRO A 30 -20.44 -12.00 -3.25
C PRO A 30 -21.76 -12.45 -3.91
N TYR A 31 -22.75 -11.57 -4.02
CA TYR A 31 -24.04 -11.87 -4.65
C TYR A 31 -23.99 -11.68 -6.16
N THR A 32 -23.33 -10.63 -6.64
CA THR A 32 -23.30 -10.28 -8.08
C THR A 32 -22.00 -10.68 -8.79
N GLY A 33 -20.92 -10.95 -8.04
CA GLY A 33 -19.59 -11.24 -8.57
C GLY A 33 -18.91 -10.04 -9.25
N LEU A 34 -19.47 -8.84 -9.06
CA LEU A 34 -18.99 -7.61 -9.65
C LEU A 34 -17.96 -6.94 -8.73
N THR A 35 -16.89 -6.44 -9.32
CA THR A 35 -15.78 -5.77 -8.65
C THR A 35 -15.76 -4.32 -9.10
N HIS A 36 -15.64 -3.39 -8.15
CA HIS A 36 -15.53 -1.96 -8.44
C HIS A 36 -14.05 -1.59 -8.59
N ILE A 37 -13.69 -1.00 -9.72
CA ILE A 37 -12.33 -0.61 -10.06
C ILE A 37 -12.23 0.90 -10.30
N ASN A 38 -11.03 1.46 -10.08
CA ASN A 38 -10.79 2.90 -10.25
C ASN A 38 -10.64 3.36 -11.70
N HIS A 39 -10.67 2.45 -12.67
CA HIS A 39 -10.74 2.82 -14.08
C HIS A 39 -12.14 3.39 -14.37
N GLU A 40 -12.24 4.72 -14.49
CA GLU A 40 -13.49 5.45 -14.71
C GLU A 40 -14.59 5.14 -13.68
N ASN A 41 -14.22 4.68 -12.47
CA ASN A 41 -15.15 4.20 -11.43
C ASN A 41 -16.12 3.12 -11.97
N LEU A 42 -15.59 2.19 -12.76
CA LEU A 42 -16.38 1.15 -13.40
C LEU A 42 -16.62 -0.03 -12.47
N LYS A 43 -17.82 -0.61 -12.59
CA LYS A 43 -18.20 -1.87 -11.97
C LYS A 43 -18.12 -2.97 -13.03
N VAL A 44 -17.24 -3.95 -12.85
CA VAL A 44 -16.95 -4.97 -13.86
C VAL A 44 -16.99 -6.39 -13.28
N HIS A 45 -17.28 -7.38 -14.12
CA HIS A 45 -17.21 -8.79 -13.69
C HIS A 45 -15.77 -9.21 -13.39
N ALA A 46 -15.60 -10.01 -12.34
CA ALA A 46 -14.30 -10.55 -11.92
C ALA A 46 -13.57 -11.33 -13.04
N ASP A 47 -14.30 -11.90 -13.99
CA ASP A 47 -13.71 -12.64 -15.12
C ASP A 47 -12.98 -11.73 -16.13
N ARG A 48 -13.24 -10.42 -16.11
CA ARG A 48 -12.54 -9.42 -16.93
C ARG A 48 -11.33 -8.82 -16.23
N LEU A 49 -11.00 -9.33 -15.04
CA LEU A 49 -9.91 -8.87 -14.21
C LEU A 49 -8.87 -9.97 -14.03
N GLU A 50 -7.61 -9.57 -14.14
CA GLU A 50 -6.47 -10.43 -13.83
C GLU A 50 -5.68 -9.81 -12.68
N LEU A 51 -5.21 -10.62 -11.73
CA LEU A 51 -4.31 -10.10 -10.71
C LEU A 51 -2.99 -9.65 -11.38
N HIS A 52 -2.52 -8.46 -11.04
CA HIS A 52 -1.29 -7.95 -11.62
C HIS A 52 -0.09 -8.84 -11.23
N LYS A 53 0.80 -9.18 -12.17
CA LYS A 53 1.90 -10.14 -11.94
C LYS A 53 2.91 -9.66 -10.89
N ASN A 54 3.07 -8.35 -10.78
CA ASN A 54 3.95 -7.74 -9.78
C ASN A 54 3.23 -7.52 -8.44
N SER A 55 2.03 -8.08 -8.26
CA SER A 55 1.35 -8.04 -6.98
C SER A 55 2.06 -8.91 -5.92
N ALA A 56 3.16 -8.43 -5.36
CA ALA A 56 3.80 -9.00 -4.17
C ALA A 56 3.05 -8.60 -2.87
N CYS A 57 2.43 -9.57 -2.19
CA CYS A 57 1.67 -9.42 -0.92
C CYS A 57 0.27 -8.77 -1.03
N GLU A 58 -0.50 -8.81 0.07
CA GLU A 58 -1.91 -8.37 0.18
C GLU A 58 -2.14 -6.88 -0.09
N HIS A 59 -1.09 -6.06 -0.16
CA HIS A 59 -1.20 -4.61 -0.32
C HIS A 59 -0.24 -4.15 -1.42
N HIS A 60 -0.78 -3.51 -2.46
CA HIS A 60 0.01 -2.91 -3.54
C HIS A 60 0.02 -1.39 -3.41
N MET A 61 1.22 -0.83 -3.38
CA MET A 61 1.40 0.60 -3.65
C MET A 61 1.50 0.78 -5.17
N PRO A 62 0.78 1.75 -5.76
CA PRO A 62 0.92 2.07 -7.17
C PRO A 62 2.32 2.66 -7.42
N LEU A 63 3.28 1.79 -7.76
CA LEU A 63 4.68 2.14 -8.02
C LEU A 63 4.90 2.89 -9.34
N GLN A 64 3.85 3.15 -10.13
CA GLN A 64 3.95 3.96 -11.34
C GLN A 64 3.62 5.44 -11.12
N ASP A 65 3.06 5.79 -9.96
CA ASP A 65 2.74 7.17 -9.65
C ASP A 65 3.90 7.85 -8.89
N ALA A 66 4.49 8.88 -9.51
CA ALA A 66 5.57 9.65 -8.91
C ALA A 66 5.19 10.23 -7.54
N PHE A 67 3.90 10.53 -7.33
CA PHE A 67 3.38 11.02 -6.06
C PHE A 67 3.40 9.95 -4.96
N SER A 68 3.18 8.69 -5.33
CA SER A 68 3.24 7.56 -4.39
C SER A 68 4.67 7.33 -3.86
N PHE A 69 5.70 7.49 -4.69
CA PHE A 69 7.09 7.49 -4.21
C PHE A 69 7.41 8.66 -3.29
N GLU A 70 6.90 9.86 -3.58
CA GLU A 70 7.10 11.03 -2.73
C GLU A 70 6.46 10.82 -1.35
N MET A 71 5.27 10.21 -1.31
CA MET A 71 4.57 9.89 -0.07
C MET A 71 5.30 8.82 0.75
N ILE A 72 5.79 7.76 0.11
CA ILE A 72 6.64 6.73 0.77
C ILE A 72 7.91 7.36 1.33
N ARG A 73 8.57 8.23 0.55
CA ARG A 73 9.79 8.93 0.98
C ARG A 73 9.52 9.81 2.20
N LYS A 74 8.45 10.61 2.18
CA LYS A 74 8.02 11.46 3.32
C LYS A 74 7.71 10.63 4.56
N LEU A 75 7.03 9.49 4.41
CA LEU A 75 6.73 8.58 5.52
C LEU A 75 8.01 7.98 6.10
N ARG A 76 8.90 7.46 5.25
CA ARG A 76 10.21 6.93 5.66
C ARG A 76 11.01 7.97 6.43
N ASP A 77 11.10 9.19 5.91
CA ASP A 77 11.90 10.27 6.50
C ASP A 77 11.29 10.71 7.86
N LYS A 78 9.95 10.76 7.98
CA LYS A 78 9.25 11.03 9.25
C LYS A 78 9.56 9.98 10.31
N TYR A 79 9.44 8.70 9.99
CA TYR A 79 9.70 7.62 10.96
C TYR A 79 11.19 7.47 11.28
N ALA A 80 12.09 7.72 10.32
CA ALA A 80 13.53 7.77 10.58
C ALA A 80 13.90 8.88 11.58
N ALA A 81 13.22 10.03 11.52
CA ALA A 81 13.41 11.10 12.51
C ALA A 81 12.92 10.70 13.91
N VAL A 82 11.77 10.00 14.00
CA VAL A 82 11.23 9.47 15.26
C VAL A 82 12.15 8.41 15.88
N ASP A 83 12.76 7.55 15.07
CA ASP A 83 13.70 6.55 15.58
C ASP A 83 15.01 7.17 16.07
N LYS A 84 15.50 8.22 15.40
CA LYS A 84 16.68 8.97 15.87
C LYS A 84 16.42 9.70 17.19
N THR A 85 15.24 10.28 17.37
CA THR A 85 14.88 10.95 18.63
C THR A 85 14.69 9.94 19.77
N LYS A 86 14.09 8.77 19.51
CA LYS A 86 13.99 7.69 20.52
C LYS A 86 15.36 7.16 20.95
N LYS A 87 16.30 6.96 20.02
CA LYS A 87 17.67 6.54 20.38
C LYS A 87 18.42 7.60 21.19
N SER A 88 18.20 8.88 20.92
CA SER A 88 18.81 10.00 21.67
C SER A 88 18.35 10.05 23.14
N THR A 89 17.08 9.75 23.41
CA THR A 89 16.56 9.77 24.80
C THR A 89 17.10 8.62 25.64
N PHE A 90 17.27 7.42 25.07
CA PHE A 90 17.87 6.30 25.79
C PHE A 90 19.37 6.51 26.08
N SER A 91 20.13 7.10 25.15
CA SER A 91 21.56 7.38 25.40
C SER A 91 21.80 8.37 26.55
N LYS A 92 20.96 9.40 26.69
CA LYS A 92 21.06 10.36 27.80
C LYS A 92 20.69 9.77 29.16
N ILE A 93 19.74 8.85 29.22
CA ILE A 93 19.34 8.18 30.47
C ILE A 93 20.44 7.22 30.94
N SER A 94 21.09 6.51 30.00
CA SER A 94 22.24 5.65 30.30
C SER A 94 23.43 6.42 30.87
N GLU A 95 23.74 7.61 30.34
CA GLU A 95 24.82 8.45 30.89
C GLU A 95 24.48 8.99 32.29
N LEU A 96 23.24 9.42 32.53
CA LEU A 96 22.82 9.94 33.84
C LEU A 96 22.79 8.88 34.95
N GLN A 97 22.54 7.60 34.64
CA GLN A 97 22.61 6.53 35.64
C GLN A 97 24.04 6.11 36.01
N VAL A 98 25.02 6.29 35.11
CA VAL A 98 26.42 5.97 35.40
C VAL A 98 27.05 7.02 36.32
N PHE A 99 26.68 8.30 36.20
CA PHE A 99 27.17 9.35 37.10
C PHE A 99 26.52 9.37 38.49
N SER A 100 25.38 8.72 38.69
CA SER A 100 24.72 8.62 40.00
C SER A 100 25.27 7.48 40.88
N GLN A 101 26.15 6.62 40.36
CA GLN A 101 26.74 5.51 41.14
C GLN A 101 28.23 5.72 41.47
N ALA A 102 28.80 6.87 41.14
CA ALA A 102 30.18 7.21 41.47
C ALA A 102 30.28 8.64 42.01
N SER A 103 29.85 8.84 43.27
CA SER A 103 30.40 9.76 44.31
C SER A 103 29.32 10.18 45.31
#